data_AF-A0A847BU88-F1
#
_entry.id   AF-A0A847BU88-F1
#
_cell.length_a   1.000
_cell.length_b   1.000
_cell.length_c   1.000
_cell.angle_alpha   90.00
_cell.angle_beta   90.00
_cell.angle_gamma   90.00
#
_symmetry.space_group_name_H-M   'P 1'
#
loop_
_entity.id
_entity.type
_entity.pdbx_description
1 polymer ?
#
loop_
_entity_poly.entity_id
_entity_poly.type
_entity_poly.pdbx_seq_one_letter_code
_entity_poly.pdbx_strand_id
1 'polypeptide(L)'
;MDILESLYEKPPHALHILDRKVRIKGPNTLLIGPKNAGKTTLIVDYLSALSSKTYLYVDLNDLRIKKEDLANNLFTFYQKHNLSLLVIDNYEKAFPLNSSMQVLLSSDDHSLQIDGLDTLFLDALDFEEFIAFSKAASIESLFNLYANYGRQPEATFLHESQLLAFLQSKLRLELYEPSLLEIFCFMATYQSRPVSLHHIYKNLKASIRLSKDKLYL
;
A
#
# COMPACT_ATOMS: atom_id res chain seq x y z
N MET A 1 -20.25 -12.03 -17.76
CA MET A 1 -20.15 -12.58 -16.39
C MET A 1 -20.12 -11.42 -15.44
N ASP A 2 -20.89 -11.51 -14.34
CA ASP A 2 -20.86 -10.52 -13.26
C ASP A 2 -19.45 -10.52 -12.63
N ILE A 3 -18.86 -9.33 -12.45
CA ILE A 3 -17.51 -9.17 -11.91
C ILE A 3 -17.42 -9.74 -10.48
N LEU A 4 -18.48 -9.60 -9.69
CA LEU A 4 -18.53 -10.09 -8.31
C LEU A 4 -18.44 -11.62 -8.25
N GLU A 5 -19.16 -12.32 -9.14
CA GLU A 5 -19.06 -13.78 -9.24
C GLU A 5 -17.64 -14.20 -9.67
N SER A 6 -17.02 -13.48 -10.60
CA SER A 6 -15.63 -13.76 -11.00
C SER A 6 -14.62 -13.58 -9.86
N LEU A 7 -14.76 -12.53 -9.05
CA LEU A 7 -13.90 -12.29 -7.89
C LEU A 7 -14.12 -13.36 -6.81
N TYR A 8 -15.37 -13.74 -6.59
CA TYR A 8 -15.74 -14.78 -5.64
C TYR A 8 -15.27 -16.19 -6.05
N GLU A 9 -15.25 -16.49 -7.36
CA GLU A 9 -14.72 -17.74 -7.90
C GLU A 9 -13.20 -17.85 -7.83
N LYS A 10 -12.50 -16.73 -7.95
CA LYS A 10 -11.04 -16.69 -8.04
C LYS A 10 -10.48 -15.71 -7.02
N PRO A 11 -10.56 -16.04 -5.71
CA PRO A 11 -9.94 -15.22 -4.68
C PRO A 11 -8.41 -15.15 -4.90
N PRO A 12 -7.76 -14.07 -4.44
CA PRO A 12 -6.31 -13.96 -4.53
C PRO A 12 -5.64 -15.07 -3.72
N HIS A 13 -4.53 -15.58 -4.25
CA HIS A 13 -3.65 -16.50 -3.55
C HIS A 13 -2.20 -16.05 -3.76
N ALA A 14 -1.37 -16.22 -2.73
CA ALA A 14 0.06 -15.95 -2.81
C ALA A 14 0.83 -17.27 -2.79
N LEU A 15 1.82 -17.40 -3.69
CA LEU A 15 2.65 -18.60 -3.79
C LEU A 15 3.69 -18.69 -2.66
N HIS A 16 4.14 -17.56 -2.14
CA HIS A 16 5.13 -17.48 -1.07
C HIS A 16 4.82 -16.28 -0.18
N ILE A 17 4.40 -16.55 1.05
CA ILE A 17 4.12 -15.53 2.06
C ILE A 17 5.28 -15.55 3.05
N LEU A 18 5.84 -14.38 3.32
CA LEU A 18 6.84 -14.21 4.35
C LEU A 18 6.17 -13.69 5.61
N ASP A 19 6.53 -14.29 6.73
CA ASP A 19 6.00 -13.90 8.03
C ASP A 19 6.36 -12.45 8.33
N ARG A 20 5.35 -11.70 8.78
CA ARG A 20 5.50 -10.35 9.33
C ARG A 20 5.40 -10.41 10.85
N LYS A 21 6.06 -9.48 11.52
CA LYS A 21 5.95 -9.30 12.98
C LYS A 21 4.54 -8.86 13.39
N VAL A 22 3.83 -8.22 12.48
CA VAL A 22 2.45 -7.75 12.63
C VAL A 22 1.50 -8.75 11.97
N ARG A 23 0.36 -9.05 12.60
CA ARG A 23 -0.68 -9.96 12.07
C ARG A 23 -2.08 -9.36 12.24
N ILE A 24 -2.95 -9.66 11.28
CA ILE A 24 -4.39 -9.37 11.35
C ILE A 24 -5.01 -10.35 12.36
N LYS A 25 -5.69 -9.81 13.38
CA LYS A 25 -6.26 -10.61 14.48
C LYS A 25 -7.68 -11.10 14.21
N GLY A 26 -8.39 -10.45 13.29
CA GLY A 26 -9.78 -10.76 13.04
C GLY A 26 -10.44 -9.83 12.03
N PRO A 27 -11.76 -10.00 11.80
CA PRO A 27 -12.56 -9.04 11.05
C PRO A 27 -12.62 -7.68 11.76
N ASN A 28 -13.19 -6.69 11.09
CA ASN A 28 -13.29 -5.30 11.52
C ASN A 28 -11.93 -4.66 11.78
N THR A 29 -10.99 -4.86 10.86
CA THR A 29 -9.65 -4.28 10.91
C THR A 29 -9.47 -3.31 9.75
N LEU A 30 -8.86 -2.16 10.02
CA LEU A 30 -8.37 -1.21 9.02
C LEU A 30 -6.84 -1.25 8.97
N LEU A 31 -6.28 -1.80 7.90
CA LEU A 31 -4.85 -1.90 7.67
C LEU A 31 -4.33 -0.64 6.95
N ILE A 32 -3.56 0.19 7.65
CA ILE A 32 -3.00 1.43 7.12
C ILE A 32 -1.50 1.29 6.90
N GLY A 33 -1.01 1.74 5.75
CA GLY A 33 0.43 1.80 5.50
C GLY A 33 0.75 2.34 4.12
N PRO A 34 2.02 2.67 3.84
CA PRO A 34 2.40 3.19 2.54
C PRO A 34 2.16 2.17 1.41
N LYS A 35 2.21 2.64 0.16
CA LYS A 35 2.15 1.75 -1.00
C LYS A 35 3.34 0.79 -0.95
N ASN A 36 3.12 -0.44 -1.43
CA ASN A 36 4.12 -1.51 -1.42
C ASN A 36 4.63 -1.95 -0.02
N ALA A 37 3.96 -1.59 1.09
CA ALA A 37 4.34 -2.07 2.42
C ALA A 37 4.03 -3.56 2.68
N GLY A 38 3.38 -4.25 1.73
CA GLY A 38 2.95 -5.65 1.86
C GLY A 38 1.54 -5.83 2.45
N LYS A 39 0.69 -4.80 2.40
CA LYS A 39 -0.70 -4.86 2.91
C LYS A 39 -1.50 -6.01 2.29
N THR A 40 -1.52 -6.09 0.96
CA THR A 40 -2.19 -7.15 0.21
C THR A 40 -1.67 -8.53 0.59
N THR A 41 -0.34 -8.69 0.74
CA THR A 41 0.25 -9.97 1.16
C THR A 41 -0.19 -10.38 2.56
N LEU A 42 -0.26 -9.44 3.50
CA LEU A 42 -0.73 -9.70 4.86
C LEU A 42 -2.22 -10.07 4.91
N ILE A 43 -3.03 -9.43 4.05
CA ILE A 43 -4.45 -9.78 3.89
C ILE A 43 -4.59 -11.20 3.31
N VAL A 44 -3.85 -11.52 2.26
CA VAL A 44 -3.88 -12.86 1.64
C VAL A 44 -3.41 -13.94 2.62
N ASP A 45 -2.41 -13.64 3.45
CA ASP A 45 -1.97 -14.53 4.54
C ASP A 45 -3.10 -14.83 5.51
N TYR A 46 -3.76 -13.79 6.02
CA TYR A 46 -4.92 -13.93 6.90
C TYR A 46 -6.06 -14.75 6.26
N LEU A 47 -6.34 -14.50 4.98
CA LEU A 47 -7.38 -15.21 4.24
C LEU A 47 -7.03 -16.68 3.95
N SER A 48 -5.74 -17.05 3.94
CA SER A 48 -5.29 -18.42 3.69
C SER A 48 -5.73 -19.40 4.78
N ALA A 49 -5.98 -18.90 5.99
CA ALA A 49 -6.51 -19.69 7.10
C ALA A 49 -8.04 -19.83 7.09
N LEU A 50 -8.74 -19.09 6.22
CA LEU A 50 -10.20 -19.12 6.11
C LEU A 50 -10.64 -20.06 4.99
N SER A 51 -11.84 -20.61 5.11
CA SER A 51 -12.43 -21.38 4.01
C SER A 51 -12.66 -20.45 2.82
N SER A 52 -12.19 -20.88 1.64
CA SER A 52 -12.64 -20.27 0.39
C SER A 52 -14.17 -20.25 0.36
N LYS A 53 -14.75 -19.23 -0.28
CA LYS A 53 -16.21 -18.99 -0.34
C LYS A 53 -16.86 -18.43 0.93
N THR A 54 -16.15 -18.22 2.02
CA THR A 54 -16.69 -17.50 3.20
C THR A 54 -16.49 -16.00 3.14
N TYR A 55 -15.65 -15.53 2.21
CA TYR A 55 -15.33 -14.12 2.05
C TYR A 55 -15.40 -13.69 0.59
N LEU A 56 -15.50 -12.38 0.38
CA LEU A 56 -15.29 -11.74 -0.91
C LEU A 56 -14.12 -10.77 -0.78
N TYR A 57 -13.16 -10.88 -1.69
CA TYR A 57 -12.04 -9.95 -1.80
C TYR A 57 -12.26 -9.03 -3.00
N VAL A 58 -12.11 -7.73 -2.78
CA VAL A 58 -12.24 -6.71 -3.80
C VAL A 58 -11.06 -5.75 -3.69
N ASP A 59 -10.38 -5.47 -4.80
CA ASP A 59 -9.40 -4.40 -4.90
C ASP A 59 -10.03 -3.20 -5.61
N LEU A 60 -10.17 -2.06 -4.94
CA LEU A 60 -10.76 -0.86 -5.57
C LEU A 60 -9.89 -0.24 -6.66
N ASN A 61 -8.62 -0.64 -6.77
CA ASN A 61 -7.74 -0.26 -7.87
C ASN A 61 -7.87 -1.17 -9.10
N ASP A 62 -8.68 -2.24 -9.05
CA ASP A 62 -8.94 -3.07 -10.22
C ASP A 62 -9.72 -2.27 -11.28
N LEU A 63 -9.06 -1.96 -12.39
CA LEU A 63 -9.60 -1.16 -13.49
C LEU A 63 -10.88 -1.73 -14.13
N ARG A 64 -11.19 -3.01 -13.90
CA ARG A 64 -12.41 -3.66 -14.40
C ARG A 64 -13.63 -3.32 -13.54
N ILE A 65 -13.42 -2.83 -12.32
CA ILE A 65 -14.48 -2.53 -11.36
C ILE A 65 -14.97 -1.11 -11.58
N LYS A 66 -16.28 -0.98 -11.81
CA LYS A 66 -16.97 0.30 -11.73
C LYS A 66 -17.47 0.47 -10.30
N LYS A 67 -16.94 1.47 -9.59
CA LYS A 67 -17.17 1.66 -8.15
C LYS A 67 -18.66 1.87 -7.83
N GLU A 68 -19.42 2.59 -8.67
CA GLU A 68 -20.86 2.78 -8.43
C GLU A 68 -21.64 1.46 -8.58
N ASP A 69 -21.37 0.69 -9.63
CA ASP A 69 -22.02 -0.60 -9.86
C ASP A 69 -21.69 -1.59 -8.74
N LEU A 70 -20.43 -1.61 -8.30
CA LEU A 70 -20.00 -2.42 -7.16
C LEU A 70 -20.79 -2.04 -5.90
N ALA A 71 -20.80 -0.76 -5.53
CA ALA A 71 -21.48 -0.27 -4.33
C ALA A 71 -22.97 -0.66 -4.29
N ASN A 72 -23.66 -0.57 -5.43
CA ASN A 72 -25.08 -0.90 -5.53
C ASN A 72 -25.39 -2.39 -5.37
N ASN A 73 -24.45 -3.28 -5.74
CA ASN A 73 -24.69 -4.73 -5.76
C ASN A 73 -24.01 -5.48 -4.60
N LEU A 74 -23.01 -4.87 -3.95
CA LEU A 74 -22.14 -5.52 -2.96
C LEU A 74 -22.91 -6.11 -1.77
N PHE A 75 -23.87 -5.36 -1.22
CA PHE A 75 -24.66 -5.80 -0.08
C PHE A 75 -25.57 -6.98 -0.41
N THR A 76 -26.28 -6.90 -1.54
CA THR A 76 -27.10 -8.00 -2.03
C THR A 76 -26.27 -9.26 -2.27
N PHE A 77 -25.07 -9.11 -2.84
CA PHE A 77 -24.16 -10.23 -3.08
C PHE A 77 -23.66 -10.87 -1.78
N TYR A 78 -23.26 -10.04 -0.81
CA TYR A 78 -22.81 -10.47 0.51
C TYR A 78 -23.86 -11.31 1.22
N GLN A 79 -25.12 -10.87 1.19
CA GLN A 79 -26.24 -11.62 1.76
C GLN A 79 -26.57 -12.89 0.99
N LYS A 80 -26.65 -12.80 -0.34
CA LYS A 80 -26.98 -13.95 -1.22
C LYS A 80 -26.03 -15.13 -1.00
N HIS A 81 -24.74 -14.85 -0.85
CA HIS A 81 -23.70 -15.88 -0.67
C HIS A 81 -23.38 -16.16 0.81
N ASN A 82 -24.11 -15.58 1.76
CA ASN A 82 -23.89 -15.72 3.21
C ASN A 82 -22.42 -15.51 3.61
N LEU A 83 -21.80 -14.48 3.07
CA LEU A 83 -20.40 -14.17 3.36
C LEU A 83 -20.25 -13.79 4.84
N SER A 84 -19.18 -14.26 5.48
CA SER A 84 -18.80 -13.83 6.82
C SER A 84 -17.88 -12.63 6.81
N LEU A 85 -17.17 -12.36 5.70
CA LEU A 85 -16.18 -11.28 5.62
C LEU A 85 -16.18 -10.63 4.23
N LEU A 86 -16.18 -9.30 4.23
CA LEU A 86 -15.89 -8.48 3.04
C LEU A 86 -14.49 -7.89 3.19
N VAL A 87 -13.62 -8.15 2.23
CA VAL A 87 -12.30 -7.53 2.17
C VAL A 87 -12.28 -6.49 1.06
N ILE A 88 -11.91 -5.26 1.40
CA ILE A 88 -11.67 -4.19 0.43
C ILE A 88 -10.22 -3.73 0.54
N ASP A 89 -9.40 -4.13 -0.43
CA ASP A 89 -8.06 -3.60 -0.62
C ASP A 89 -8.12 -2.25 -1.33
N ASN A 90 -7.16 -1.37 -1.01
CA ASN A 90 -7.08 -0.01 -1.51
C ASN A 90 -8.38 0.80 -1.29
N TYR A 91 -8.97 0.66 -0.10
CA TYR A 91 -10.16 1.36 0.32
C TYR A 91 -9.97 2.88 0.33
N GLU A 92 -10.97 3.57 -0.20
CA GLU A 92 -11.10 5.03 -0.21
C GLU A 92 -12.32 5.42 0.63
N LYS A 93 -12.21 6.47 1.45
CA LYS A 93 -13.28 6.93 2.35
C LYS A 93 -14.62 7.20 1.66
N ALA A 94 -14.60 7.56 0.38
CA ALA A 94 -15.80 7.82 -0.40
C ALA A 94 -16.60 6.55 -0.75
N PHE A 95 -15.98 5.37 -0.68
CA PHE A 95 -16.64 4.11 -0.98
C PHE A 95 -17.59 3.71 0.16
N PRO A 96 -18.89 3.52 -0.12
CA PRO A 96 -19.88 3.25 0.92
C PRO A 96 -19.74 1.84 1.48
N LEU A 97 -19.90 1.70 2.80
CA LEU A 97 -19.90 0.43 3.51
C LEU A 97 -21.20 0.27 4.30
N ASN A 98 -21.72 -0.94 4.36
CA ASN A 98 -22.86 -1.26 5.21
C ASN A 98 -22.35 -1.68 6.60
N SER A 99 -22.83 -1.03 7.66
CA SER A 99 -22.39 -1.25 9.04
C SER A 99 -22.69 -2.65 9.59
N SER A 100 -23.56 -3.42 8.94
CA SER A 100 -23.85 -4.80 9.35
C SER A 100 -22.85 -5.84 8.82
N MET A 101 -21.98 -5.45 7.89
CA MET A 101 -20.95 -6.34 7.34
C MET A 101 -19.72 -6.37 8.24
N GLN A 102 -19.15 -7.55 8.43
CA GLN A 102 -17.78 -7.66 8.93
C GLN A 102 -16.81 -7.34 7.80
N VAL A 103 -15.90 -6.40 8.04
CA VAL A 103 -15.01 -5.86 7.00
C VAL A 103 -13.53 -5.97 7.37
N LEU A 104 -12.69 -6.17 6.36
CA LEU A 104 -11.24 -5.99 6.46
C LEU A 104 -10.84 -5.02 5.35
N LEU A 105 -10.31 -3.88 5.75
CA LEU A 105 -10.01 -2.79 4.82
C LEU A 105 -8.51 -2.55 4.78
N SER A 106 -7.98 -2.13 3.64
CA SER A 106 -6.61 -1.65 3.51
C SER A 106 -6.61 -0.26 2.88
N SER A 107 -5.74 0.64 3.34
CA SER A 107 -5.60 1.97 2.74
C SER A 107 -4.17 2.49 2.88
N ASP A 108 -3.79 3.43 2.02
CA ASP A 108 -2.59 4.24 2.14
C ASP A 108 -2.86 5.64 2.72
N ASP A 109 -4.13 6.00 2.94
CA ASP A 109 -4.51 7.22 3.64
C ASP A 109 -4.28 7.07 5.15
N HIS A 110 -3.17 7.64 5.63
CA HIS A 110 -2.81 7.65 7.05
C HIS A 110 -3.77 8.46 7.94
N SER A 111 -4.60 9.32 7.37
CA SER A 111 -5.61 10.10 8.10
C SER A 111 -6.94 9.36 8.24
N LEU A 112 -7.10 8.22 7.55
CA LEU A 112 -8.33 7.47 7.53
C LEU A 112 -8.62 6.85 8.91
N GLN A 113 -9.82 7.12 9.40
CA GLN A 113 -10.39 6.45 10.57
C GLN A 113 -11.83 6.07 10.27
N ILE A 114 -12.22 4.88 10.71
CA ILE A 114 -13.55 4.31 10.51
C ILE A 114 -14.02 3.78 11.86
N ASP A 115 -15.16 4.28 12.32
CA ASP A 115 -15.72 3.89 13.61
C ASP A 115 -16.02 2.38 13.64
N GLY A 116 -15.65 1.74 14.74
CA GLY A 116 -15.86 0.31 14.95
C GLY A 116 -14.83 -0.62 14.30
N LEU A 117 -13.78 -0.07 13.67
CA LEU A 117 -12.65 -0.86 13.16
C LEU A 117 -11.40 -0.64 14.01
N ASP A 118 -10.66 -1.72 14.25
CA ASP A 118 -9.33 -1.66 14.85
C ASP A 118 -8.30 -1.27 13.78
N THR A 119 -7.59 -0.17 13.99
CA THR A 119 -6.54 0.27 13.06
C THR A 119 -5.23 -0.49 13.32
N LEU A 120 -4.72 -1.14 12.28
CA LEU A 120 -3.44 -1.82 12.25
C LEU A 120 -2.50 -1.07 11.31
N PHE A 121 -1.42 -0.49 11.85
CA PHE A 121 -0.42 0.17 11.02
C PHE A 121 0.62 -0.84 10.54
N LEU A 122 0.90 -0.84 9.24
CA LEU A 122 1.90 -1.66 8.59
C LEU A 122 2.91 -0.78 7.87
N ASP A 123 4.12 -0.71 8.43
CA ASP A 123 5.24 -0.05 7.77
C ASP A 123 5.97 -1.01 6.81
N ALA A 124 6.87 -0.46 6.00
CA ALA A 124 7.83 -1.24 5.23
C ALA A 124 8.72 -2.10 6.14
N LEU A 125 9.38 -3.10 5.55
CA LEU A 125 10.14 -4.09 6.28
C LEU A 125 11.23 -3.46 7.16
N ASP A 126 11.32 -3.91 8.41
CA ASP A 126 12.55 -3.69 9.16
C ASP A 126 13.68 -4.58 8.63
N PHE A 127 14.90 -4.39 9.12
CA PHE A 127 16.05 -5.13 8.61
C PHE A 127 15.94 -6.65 8.86
N GLU A 128 15.35 -7.09 9.98
CA GLU A 128 15.17 -8.51 10.27
C GLU A 128 14.12 -9.15 9.35
N GLU A 129 13.03 -8.45 9.06
CA GLU A 129 12.05 -8.89 8.08
C GLU A 129 12.64 -8.88 6.66
N PHE A 130 13.49 -7.91 6.33
CA PHE A 130 14.15 -7.79 5.03
C PHE A 130 15.11 -8.95 4.72
N ILE A 131 15.93 -9.37 5.70
CA ILE A 131 16.85 -10.49 5.47
C ILE A 131 16.12 -11.80 5.19
N ALA A 132 14.87 -11.96 5.65
CA ALA A 132 14.07 -13.16 5.39
C ALA A 132 13.72 -13.32 3.90
N PHE A 133 13.79 -12.25 3.09
CA PHE A 133 13.53 -12.30 1.65
C PHE A 133 14.71 -12.86 0.85
N SER A 134 15.94 -12.85 1.39
CA SER A 134 17.12 -13.35 0.67
C SER A 134 17.81 -14.48 1.41
N LYS A 135 17.81 -15.67 0.80
CA LYS A 135 18.39 -16.88 1.39
C LYS A 135 19.87 -17.10 1.08
N ALA A 136 20.45 -16.32 0.16
CA ALA A 136 21.77 -16.62 -0.44
C ALA A 136 22.80 -15.48 -0.33
N ALA A 137 22.41 -14.31 0.19
CA ALA A 137 23.31 -13.17 0.32
C ALA A 137 23.91 -13.08 1.74
N SER A 138 25.14 -12.56 1.85
CA SER A 138 25.72 -12.26 3.16
C SER A 138 24.96 -11.12 3.85
N ILE A 139 25.02 -11.08 5.19
CA ILE A 139 24.37 -10.03 5.98
C ILE A 139 24.90 -8.65 5.60
N GLU A 140 26.19 -8.52 5.31
CA GLU A 140 26.81 -7.26 4.88
C GLU A 140 26.25 -6.79 3.54
N SER A 141 26.08 -7.71 2.59
CA SER A 141 25.48 -7.40 1.29
C SER A 141 24.02 -6.96 1.44
N LEU A 142 23.25 -7.62 2.30
CA LEU A 142 21.86 -7.27 2.57
C LEU A 142 21.75 -5.94 3.31
N PHE A 143 22.66 -5.66 4.25
CA PHE A 143 22.71 -4.39 4.94
C PHE A 143 23.02 -3.25 3.96
N ASN A 144 23.99 -3.44 3.06
CA ASN A 144 24.29 -2.47 2.01
C ASN A 144 23.08 -2.23 1.10
N LEU A 145 22.34 -3.27 0.74
CA LEU A 145 21.12 -3.12 -0.05
C LEU A 145 20.05 -2.33 0.72
N TYR A 146 19.80 -2.69 1.98
CA TYR A 146 18.83 -2.03 2.84
C TYR A 146 19.15 -0.55 3.06
N ALA A 147 20.42 -0.24 3.35
CA ALA A 147 20.86 1.12 3.63
C ALA A 147 20.83 2.03 2.39
N ASN A 148 21.20 1.52 1.22
CA ASN A 148 21.33 2.33 0.00
C ASN A 148 20.06 2.35 -0.86
N TYR A 149 19.28 1.26 -0.86
CA TYR A 149 18.11 1.08 -1.73
C TYR A 149 16.81 0.93 -0.95
N GLY A 150 16.86 1.05 0.38
CA GLY A 150 15.71 1.11 1.25
C GLY A 150 15.13 -0.26 1.61
N ARG A 151 13.89 -0.23 2.07
CA ARG A 151 13.21 -1.34 2.78
C ARG A 151 12.43 -2.28 1.86
N GLN A 152 12.57 -2.12 0.54
CA GLN A 152 11.78 -2.85 -0.45
C GLN A 152 12.50 -4.16 -0.82
N PRO A 153 11.92 -5.32 -0.50
CA PRO A 153 12.60 -6.60 -0.68
C PRO A 153 12.85 -6.93 -2.15
N GLU A 154 12.13 -6.33 -3.09
CA GLU A 154 12.38 -6.56 -4.52
C GLU A 154 13.82 -6.24 -4.92
N ALA A 155 14.47 -5.29 -4.22
CA ALA A 155 15.86 -4.94 -4.43
C ALA A 155 16.83 -6.13 -4.27
N THR A 156 16.50 -7.14 -3.45
CA THR A 156 17.36 -8.32 -3.26
C THR A 156 17.39 -9.25 -4.46
N PHE A 157 16.46 -9.10 -5.40
CA PHE A 157 16.35 -9.94 -6.60
C PHE A 157 16.79 -9.22 -7.89
N LEU A 158 17.15 -7.93 -7.78
CA LEU A 158 17.54 -7.13 -8.93
C LEU A 158 19.04 -7.21 -9.17
N HIS A 159 19.42 -7.10 -10.45
CA HIS A 159 20.81 -6.88 -10.82
C HIS A 159 21.22 -5.44 -10.46
N GLU A 160 22.49 -5.20 -10.13
CA GLU A 160 23.00 -3.89 -9.71
C GLU A 160 22.63 -2.75 -10.69
N SER A 161 22.72 -3.02 -12.00
CA SER A 161 22.37 -2.07 -13.05
C SER A 161 20.89 -1.65 -13.07
N GLN A 162 20.01 -2.41 -12.41
CA GLN A 162 18.56 -2.14 -12.37
C GLN A 162 18.17 -1.33 -11.12
N LEU A 163 19.01 -1.31 -10.08
CA LEU A 163 18.67 -0.74 -8.77
C LEU A 163 18.38 0.77 -8.84
N LEU A 164 19.13 1.52 -9.64
CA LEU A 164 18.89 2.96 -9.81
C LEU A 164 17.53 3.23 -10.48
N ALA A 165 17.22 2.51 -11.56
CA ALA A 165 15.95 2.65 -12.26
C ALA A 165 14.77 2.24 -11.36
N PHE A 166 14.96 1.19 -10.57
CA PHE A 166 14.01 0.75 -9.55
C PHE A 166 13.71 1.86 -8.55
N LEU A 167 14.72 2.47 -7.93
CA LEU A 167 14.52 3.58 -6.98
C LEU A 167 13.77 4.76 -7.59
N GLN A 168 14.15 5.17 -8.81
CA GLN A 168 13.48 6.26 -9.51
C GLN A 168 12.01 5.93 -9.80
N SER A 169 11.70 4.68 -10.14
CA SER A 169 10.31 4.25 -10.36
C SER A 169 9.49 4.33 -9.07
N LYS A 170 10.06 3.89 -7.93
CA LYS A 170 9.39 3.96 -6.62
C LYS A 170 9.17 5.40 -6.19
N LEU A 171 10.18 6.28 -6.35
CA LEU A 171 10.04 7.71 -6.07
C LEU A 171 8.92 8.36 -6.88
N ARG A 172 8.78 8.04 -8.17
CA ARG A 172 7.69 8.57 -9.02
C ARG A 172 6.31 8.04 -8.63
N LEU A 173 6.24 6.82 -8.12
CA LEU A 173 4.98 6.22 -7.65
C LEU A 173 4.49 6.87 -6.35
N GLU A 174 5.40 7.14 -5.42
CA GLU A 174 5.08 7.83 -4.17
C GLU A 174 4.84 9.32 -4.39
N LEU A 175 5.74 9.98 -5.12
CA LEU A 175 5.65 11.41 -5.48
C LEU A 175 5.02 11.56 -6.86
N TYR A 176 3.80 11.04 -7.02
CA TYR A 176 3.07 11.05 -8.29
C TYR A 176 2.80 12.48 -8.81
N GLU A 177 2.78 13.45 -7.91
CA GLU A 177 2.54 14.83 -8.25
C GLU A 177 3.85 15.51 -8.72
N PRO A 178 3.93 16.02 -9.97
CA PRO A 178 5.20 16.48 -10.54
C PRO A 178 5.93 17.54 -9.71
N SER A 179 5.17 18.45 -9.09
CA SER A 179 5.78 19.51 -8.27
C SER A 179 6.41 18.96 -6.97
N LEU A 180 5.83 17.93 -6.36
CA LEU A 180 6.39 17.28 -5.17
C LEU A 180 7.70 16.56 -5.50
N LEU A 181 7.76 15.89 -6.65
CA LEU A 181 8.99 15.23 -7.12
C LEU A 181 10.11 16.25 -7.35
N GLU A 182 9.82 17.39 -7.97
CA GLU A 182 10.82 18.45 -8.17
C GLU A 182 11.28 19.09 -6.85
N ILE A 183 10.35 19.34 -5.92
CA ILE A 183 10.68 19.82 -4.57
C ILE A 183 11.62 18.82 -3.87
N PHE A 184 11.30 17.52 -3.92
CA PHE A 184 12.13 16.47 -3.36
C PHE A 184 13.54 16.46 -3.98
N CYS A 185 13.63 16.45 -5.31
CA CYS A 185 14.91 16.48 -6.02
C CYS A 185 15.74 17.72 -5.64
N PHE A 186 15.11 18.88 -5.53
CA PHE A 186 15.79 20.09 -5.09
C PHE A 186 16.32 19.95 -3.66
N MET A 187 15.49 19.50 -2.72
CA MET A 187 15.91 19.29 -1.32
C MET A 187 17.07 18.29 -1.21
N ALA A 188 17.07 17.24 -2.02
CA ALA A 188 18.15 16.25 -2.05
C ALA A 188 19.51 16.88 -2.41
N THR A 189 19.55 17.95 -3.21
CA THR A 189 20.81 18.67 -3.53
C THR A 189 21.39 19.45 -2.34
N TYR A 190 20.60 19.67 -1.29
CA TYR A 190 21.01 20.33 -0.04
C TYR A 190 21.20 19.34 1.10
N GLN A 191 21.41 18.05 0.82
CA GLN A 191 21.68 17.06 1.85
C GLN A 191 22.82 17.53 2.78
N SER A 192 22.59 17.43 4.09
CA SER A 192 23.51 17.87 5.14
C SER A 192 23.82 19.38 5.15
N ARG A 193 22.96 20.21 4.51
CA ARG A 193 23.05 21.68 4.54
C ARG A 193 21.71 22.28 4.98
N PRO A 194 21.72 23.35 5.79
CA PRO A 194 20.47 24.04 6.14
C PRO A 194 19.88 24.71 4.89
N VAL A 195 18.58 24.54 4.69
CA VAL A 195 17.83 25.21 3.62
C VAL A 195 16.50 25.70 4.19
N SER A 196 16.13 26.95 3.90
CA SER A 196 14.85 27.51 4.35
C SER A 196 13.74 27.24 3.33
N LEU A 197 12.49 27.14 3.80
CA LEU A 197 11.32 27.02 2.92
C LEU A 197 11.23 28.20 1.94
N HIS A 198 11.58 29.41 2.38
CA HIS A 198 11.67 30.59 1.50
C HIS A 198 12.70 30.39 0.38
N HIS A 199 13.86 29.81 0.68
CA HIS A 199 14.88 29.50 -0.32
C HIS A 199 14.39 28.47 -1.33
N ILE A 200 13.78 27.38 -0.87
CA ILE A 200 13.18 26.37 -1.76
C ILE A 200 12.14 27.03 -2.69
N TYR A 201 11.21 27.78 -2.12
CA TYR A 201 10.17 28.50 -2.87
C TYR A 201 10.76 29.43 -3.93
N LYS A 202 11.75 30.25 -3.57
CA LYS A 202 12.36 31.23 -4.48
C LYS A 202 13.03 30.56 -5.67
N ASN A 203 13.71 29.42 -5.46
CA ASN A 203 14.41 28.72 -6.53
C ASN A 203 13.45 27.95 -7.44
N LEU A 204 12.40 27.33 -6.88
CA LEU A 204 11.50 26.47 -7.63
C LEU A 204 10.33 27.19 -8.30
N LYS A 205 9.90 28.36 -7.80
CA LYS A 205 8.78 29.11 -8.40
C LYS A 205 9.01 29.48 -9.87
N ALA A 206 10.27 29.60 -10.30
CA ALA A 206 10.63 29.91 -11.67
C ALA A 206 10.47 28.70 -12.62
N SER A 207 10.60 27.46 -12.12
CA SER A 207 10.52 26.23 -12.92
C SER A 207 9.18 25.52 -12.80
N ILE A 208 8.47 25.66 -11.67
CA ILE A 208 7.19 24.99 -11.40
C ILE A 208 6.13 25.90 -10.80
N ARG A 209 4.87 25.54 -11.06
CA ARG A 209 3.70 26.16 -10.42
C ARG A 209 3.62 25.74 -8.96
N LEU A 210 4.23 26.55 -8.08
CA LEU A 210 4.29 26.32 -6.65
C LEU A 210 3.57 27.44 -5.88
N SER A 211 2.59 27.09 -5.05
CA SER A 211 2.01 28.03 -4.06
C SER A 211 2.81 27.96 -2.75
N LYS A 212 2.68 29.00 -1.93
CA LYS A 212 3.25 28.99 -0.58
C LYS A 212 2.60 27.87 0.23
N ASP A 213 1.27 27.84 0.30
CA ASP A 213 0.51 26.90 1.12
C ASP A 213 0.91 25.43 0.85
N LYS A 214 1.19 25.09 -0.40
CA LYS A 214 1.62 23.75 -0.80
C LYS A 214 3.01 23.34 -0.29
N LEU A 215 3.88 24.30 0.00
CA LEU A 215 5.21 24.05 0.54
C LEU A 215 5.23 24.11 2.08
N TYR A 216 4.25 24.78 2.69
CA TYR A 216 4.16 25.00 4.14
C TYR A 216 3.19 24.05 4.86
N LEU A 217 2.35 23.31 4.12
CA LEU A 217 1.41 22.28 4.61
C LEU A 217 1.92 20.89 4.25
#